data_AF-A0A5C7FGI6-F1
#
_entry.id   AF-A0A5C7FGI6-F1
#
_cell.length_a   1.000
_cell.length_b   1.000
_cell.length_c   1.000
_cell.angle_alpha   90.00
_cell.angle_beta   90.00
_cell.angle_gamma   90.00
#
_symmetry.space_group_name_H-M   'P 1'
#
loop_
_entity.id
_entity.type
_entity.pdbx_description
1 polymer ?
#
loop_
_entity_poly.entity_id
_entity_poly.type
_entity_poly.pdbx_seq_one_letter_code
_entity_poly.pdbx_strand_id
1 'polypeptide(L)' 'MFTDRERKMATIIYNLYKAKQKHTMIADLEKYMLLPESDIKESIQKLKGKKQVVEIYPGCYVTSKFVDHYRHKRTFNK' A
#
# COMPACT_ATOMS: atom_id res chain seq x y z
N MET A 1 19.62 8.07 6.22
CA MET A 1 20.01 6.77 5.61
C MET A 1 19.07 5.71 6.20
N PHE A 2 18.35 4.94 5.38
CA PHE A 2 17.30 4.03 5.88
C PHE A 2 17.87 2.81 6.58
N THR A 3 17.29 2.45 7.72
CA THR A 3 17.58 1.16 8.35
C THR A 3 17.08 0.02 7.45
N ASP A 4 17.78 -1.12 7.45
CA ASP A 4 17.37 -2.29 6.67
C ASP A 4 15.99 -2.82 7.10
N ARG A 5 15.64 -2.59 8.37
CA ARG A 5 14.32 -2.90 8.94
C ARG A 5 13.21 -2.13 8.22
N GLU A 6 13.32 -0.82 8.08
CA GLU A 6 12.30 0.00 7.39
C GLU A 6 12.11 -0.40 5.93
N ARG A 7 13.21 -0.72 5.23
CA ARG A 7 13.16 -1.19 3.84
C ARG A 7 12.43 -2.52 3.73
N LYS A 8 12.69 -3.46 4.65
CA LYS A 8 11.97 -4.73 4.73
C LYS A 8 10.49 -4.51 5.03
N MET A 9 10.14 -3.65 5.99
CA MET A 9 8.74 -3.36 6.33
C MET A 9 7.95 -2.79 5.15
N ALA A 10 8.49 -1.77 4.48
CA ALA A 10 7.84 -1.19 3.30
C ALA A 10 7.64 -2.22 2.18
N THR A 11 8.60 -3.13 2.01
CA THR A 11 8.50 -4.23 1.04
C THR A 11 7.39 -5.22 1.41
N ILE A 12 7.28 -5.61 2.68
CA ILE A 12 6.23 -6.51 3.17
C ILE A 12 4.85 -5.87 2.98
N ILE A 13 4.68 -4.62 3.39
CA ILE A 13 3.43 -3.86 3.23
C ILE A 13 3.03 -3.77 1.76
N TYR A 14 3.97 -3.42 0.88
CA TYR A 14 3.71 -3.36 -0.56
C TYR A 14 3.30 -4.73 -1.13
N ASN A 15 3.96 -5.81 -0.72
CA ASN A 15 3.61 -7.17 -1.15
C ASN A 15 2.21 -7.58 -0.67
N LEU A 16 1.79 -7.19 0.53
CA LEU A 16 0.44 -7.40 1.03
C LEU A 16 -0.61 -6.70 0.15
N TYR A 17 -0.39 -5.42 -0.17
CA TYR A 17 -1.28 -4.68 -1.07
C TYR A 17 -1.34 -5.33 -2.47
N LYS A 18 -0.20 -5.80 -2.99
CA LYS A 18 -0.12 -6.48 -4.29
C LYS A 18 -0.87 -7.82 -4.27
N ALA A 19 -0.72 -8.61 -3.21
CA ALA A 19 -1.31 -9.94 -3.09
C ALA A 19 -2.84 -9.88 -2.93
N LYS A 20 -3.35 -8.96 -2.11
CA LYS A 20 -4.80 -8.82 -1.89
C LYS A 20 -5.54 -8.33 -3.14
N GLN A 21 -4.85 -7.66 -4.08
CA GLN A 21 -5.46 -6.97 -5.24
C GLN A 21 -6.71 -6.16 -4.87
N LYS A 22 -6.71 -5.61 -3.65
CA LYS A 22 -7.82 -4.87 -3.07
C LYS A 22 -7.24 -3.76 -2.22
N HIS A 23 -8.08 -2.77 -1.94
CA HIS A 23 -7.74 -1.74 -0.97
C HIS A 23 -7.59 -2.36 0.42
N THR A 24 -6.71 -1.80 1.25
CA THR A 24 -6.50 -2.28 2.63
C THR A 24 -6.34 -1.10 3.56
N MET A 25 -7.01 -1.17 4.71
CA MET A 25 -6.92 -0.13 5.73
C MET A 25 -5.67 -0.29 6.58
N ILE A 26 -5.18 0.82 7.15
CA ILE A 26 -4.09 0.78 8.14
C ILE A 26 -4.47 -0.14 9.32
N ALA A 27 -5.70 -0.03 9.81
CA ALA A 27 -6.21 -0.87 10.91
C ALA A 27 -6.16 -2.39 10.60
N ASP A 28 -6.28 -2.78 9.33
CA ASP A 28 -6.10 -4.18 8.94
C ASP A 28 -4.62 -4.56 9.05
N LEU A 29 -3.72 -3.71 8.55
CA LEU A 29 -2.28 -3.96 8.60
C LEU A 29 -1.76 -4.06 10.02
N GLU A 30 -2.28 -3.25 10.95
CA GLU A 30 -1.96 -3.36 12.38
C GLU A 30 -2.25 -4.76 12.92
N LYS A 31 -3.45 -5.28 12.63
CA LYS A 31 -3.88 -6.62 13.07
C LYS A 31 -3.05 -7.73 12.43
N TYR A 32 -2.69 -7.59 11.16
CA TYR A 32 -1.93 -8.61 10.43
C TYR A 32 -0.44 -8.61 10.76
N MET A 33 0.15 -7.43 10.96
CA MET A 33 1.60 -7.28 11.12
C MET A 33 2.03 -7.19 12.59
N LEU A 34 1.09 -6.99 13.51
CA LEU A 34 1.36 -6.77 14.95
C LEU A 34 2.37 -5.63 15.15
N LEU A 35 2.20 -4.54 14.39
CA LEU A 35 3.04 -3.35 14.42
C LEU A 35 2.23 -2.12 14.85
N PRO A 36 2.88 -1.12 15.46
CA PRO A 36 2.25 0.15 15.77
C PRO A 36 1.78 0.88 14.49
N GLU A 37 0.68 1.63 14.61
CA GLU A 37 0.15 2.47 13.52
C GLU A 37 1.21 3.40 12.93
N SER A 38 2.06 3.97 13.79
CA SER A 38 3.12 4.92 13.41
C SER A 38 4.08 4.31 12.40
N ASP A 39 4.52 3.07 12.64
CA ASP A 39 5.52 2.37 11.82
C ASP A 39 4.92 2.00 10.45
N ILE A 40 3.63 1.64 10.44
CA ILE A 40 2.88 1.35 9.23
C ILE A 40 2.68 2.65 8.43
N LYS A 41 2.26 3.75 9.08
CA LYS A 41 2.09 5.07 8.46
C LYS A 41 3.38 5.55 7.82
N GLU A 42 4.50 5.44 8.53
CA GLU A 42 5.81 5.86 8.02
C GLU A 42 6.20 5.04 6.78
N SER A 43 5.97 3.72 6.83
CA SER A 43 6.23 2.83 5.70
C SER A 43 5.33 3.15 4.50
N ILE A 44 4.04 3.41 4.72
CA ILE A 44 3.10 3.81 3.67
C ILE A 44 3.48 5.16 3.09
N GLN A 45 3.90 6.13 3.91
CA GLN A 45 4.35 7.44 3.45
C GLN A 45 5.57 7.33 2.54
N LYS A 46 6.50 6.41 2.84
CA LYS A 46 7.63 6.07 1.95
C LYS A 46 7.13 5.49 0.62
N LEU A 47 6.17 4.57 0.65
CA LEU A 47 5.58 3.98 -0.56
C LEU A 47 4.80 5.03 -1.39
N LYS A 48 4.11 5.98 -0.75
CA LYS A 48 3.46 7.13 -1.41
C LYS A 48 4.49 8.03 -2.08
N GLY A 49 5.59 8.35 -1.40
CA GLY A 49 6.69 9.13 -1.97
C GLY A 49 7.30 8.51 -3.22
N LYS A 50 7.32 7.17 -3.30
CA LYS A 50 7.73 6.40 -4.48
C LYS A 50 6.61 6.18 -5.52
N LYS A 51 5.43 6.75 -5.30
CA LYS A 51 4.23 6.56 -6.14
C LYS A 51 3.83 5.09 -6.33
N GLN A 52 4.14 4.23 -5.36
CA GLN A 52 3.83 2.79 -5.43
C GLN A 52 2.43 2.46 -4.90
N VAL A 53 1.94 3.29 -3.98
CA VAL A 53 0.59 3.19 -3.43
C VAL A 53 -0.12 4.53 -3.53
N VAL A 54 -1.44 4.47 -3.62
CA VAL A 54 -2.34 5.62 -3.70
C VAL A 54 -3.37 5.48 -2.57
N GLU A 55 -3.67 6.60 -1.94
CA GLU A 55 -4.75 6.70 -0.98
C GLU A 55 -6.06 6.94 -1.71
N ILE A 56 -7.07 6.13 -1.41
CA ILE A 56 -8.40 6.17 -2.04
C ILE A 56 -9.44 6.70 -1.07
N TYR A 57 -9.28 6.40 0.22
CA TYR A 57 -10.02 7.00 1.33
C TYR A 57 -9.03 7.23 2.49
N PRO A 58 -9.33 8.13 3.44
CA PRO A 58 -8.46 8.36 4.60
C PRO A 58 -8.09 7.05 5.30
N GLY A 59 -6.80 6.73 5.34
CA GLY A 59 -6.30 5.50 5.97
C GLY A 59 -6.49 4.22 5.14
N CYS A 60 -6.95 4.34 3.89
CA CYS A 60 -7.19 3.22 2.97
C CYS A 60 -6.35 3.38 1.70
N TYR A 61 -5.52 2.37 1.43
CA TYR A 61 -4.53 2.43 0.37
C TYR A 61 -4.62 1.24 -0.58
N VAL A 62 -4.17 1.47 -1.80
CA VAL A 62 -4.06 0.45 -2.84
C VAL A 62 -2.82 0.69 -3.68
N THR A 63 -2.31 -0.33 -4.36
CA THR A 63 -1.17 -0.14 -5.27
C THR A 63 -1.56 0.71 -6.48
N SER A 64 -0.65 1.57 -6.95
CA SER A 64 -0.86 2.37 -8.17
C SER A 64 -1.12 1.46 -9.38
N LYS A 65 -0.41 0.33 -9.46
CA LYS A 65 -0.61 -0.69 -10.51
C LYS A 65 -2.03 -1.23 -10.57
N PHE A 66 -2.68 -1.41 -9.41
CA PHE A 66 -4.08 -1.85 -9.39
C PHE A 66 -5.02 -0.77 -9.94
N VAL A 67 -4.77 0.50 -9.62
CA VAL A 67 -5.54 1.63 -10.17
C VAL A 67 -5.39 1.69 -11.69
N ASP A 68 -4.15 1.54 -12.20
CA ASP A 68 -3.88 1.53 -13.64
C ASP A 68 -4.59 0.36 -14.32
N HIS A 69 -4.49 -0.85 -13.75
CA HIS A 69 -5.19 -2.03 -14.26
C HIS A 69 -6.71 -1.82 -14.32
N TYR A 70 -7.30 -1.22 -13.28
CA TYR A 70 -8.73 -0.91 -13.25
C TYR A 70 -9.14 0.13 -14.29
N ARG A 71 -8.31 1.17 -14.50
CA ARG A 71 -8.53 2.18 -15.54
C ARG A 71 -8.50 1.56 -16.93
N HIS A 72 -7.49 0.76 -17.25
CA HIS A 72 -7.36 0.11 -18.56
C HIS A 72 -8.51 -0.87 -18.86
N LYS A 73 -8.99 -1.63 -17.86
CA LYS A 73 -10.18 -2.49 -18.03
C LYS A 73 -11.44 -1.71 -18.37
N ARG A 74 -11.61 -0.49 -17.84
CA ARG A 74 -12.74 0.37 -18.17
C ARG A 74 -12.67 0.93 -19.59
N THR A 75 -11.46 1.17 -20.11
CA THR A 75 -11.28 1.71 -21.46
C THR A 75 -11.51 0.67 -22.56
N PHE A 76 -11.30 -0.62 -22.29
CA PHE A 76 -11.55 -1.71 -23.26
C PHE A 76 -13.03 -2.09 -23.43
N ASN A 77 -13.90 -1.68 -22.51
CA ASN A 77 -15.35 -1.95 -22.55
C ASN A 77 -16.18 -0.74 -23.06
N LYS A 78 -15.55 0.18 -23.79
CA LYS A 78 -16.22 1.25 -24.53
C LYS A 78 -16.05 1.02 -26.02
#